data_AF-A0A3N4VR15-F1
#
_entry.id   AF-A0A3N4VR15-F1
#
_cell.length_a   1.000
_cell.length_b   1.000
_cell.length_c   1.000
_cell.angle_alpha   90.00
_cell.angle_beta   90.00
_cell.angle_gamma   90.00
#
_symmetry.space_group_name_H-M   'P 1'
#
loop_
_entity.id
_entity.type
_entity.pdbx_description
1 polymer ?
#
loop_
_entity_poly.entity_id
_entity_poly.type
_entity_poly.pdbx_seq_one_letter_code
_entity_poly.pdbx_strand_id
1 'polypeptide(L)'
;MPRPPKRAHWAWCLMLLSMPAAAHLGASGPGADRPRAAPGRAAVLLADASRAGMRIGLRLVAAEPAPQALPRPAELDFPASPNAVLCDGTGGYRECRTPFPGPVRLSREVGSARCVEDATWGWREGAVWVDRGCGAVFQRSDG
;
A
#
# COMPACT_ATOMS: atom_id res chain seq x y z
N MET A 1 20.49 4.08 -18.25
CA MET A 1 20.21 3.95 -19.70
C MET A 1 19.35 2.70 -19.89
N PRO A 2 18.05 2.81 -20.22
CA PRO A 2 17.26 1.63 -20.56
C PRO A 2 17.71 1.11 -21.94
N ARG A 3 18.13 -0.17 -22.00
CA ARG A 3 18.47 -0.82 -23.28
C ARG A 3 17.17 -1.08 -24.05
N PRO A 4 17.02 -0.62 -25.30
CA PRO A 4 15.80 -0.87 -26.07
C PRO A 4 15.79 -2.33 -26.59
N PRO A 5 14.67 -3.07 -26.48
CA PRO A 5 14.51 -4.31 -27.23
C PRO A 5 14.34 -3.98 -28.72
N LYS A 6 15.28 -4.48 -29.53
CA LYS A 6 15.22 -4.37 -30.99
C LYS A 6 14.27 -5.46 -31.52
N ARG A 7 13.32 -5.01 -32.37
CA ARG A 7 12.60 -5.73 -33.45
C ARG A 7 11.25 -6.37 -33.05
N ALA A 8 10.17 -5.84 -33.65
CA ALA A 8 9.12 -6.58 -34.37
C ALA A 8 7.86 -5.70 -34.60
N HIS A 9 7.99 -4.57 -35.29
CA HIS A 9 6.89 -3.62 -35.58
C HIS A 9 6.04 -3.97 -36.82
N TRP A 10 6.32 -5.08 -37.51
CA TRP A 10 5.64 -5.42 -38.77
C TRP A 10 4.32 -6.21 -38.57
N ALA A 11 4.15 -6.92 -37.45
CA ALA A 11 2.97 -7.74 -37.19
C ALA A 11 1.75 -6.95 -36.68
N TRP A 12 1.94 -5.72 -36.21
CA TRP A 12 0.89 -4.91 -35.58
C TRP A 12 0.06 -4.07 -36.56
N CYS A 13 0.45 -3.97 -37.83
CA CYS A 13 -0.27 -3.15 -38.81
C CYS A 13 -1.53 -3.83 -39.38
N LEU A 14 -1.72 -5.14 -39.18
CA LEU A 14 -2.82 -5.92 -39.77
C LEU A 14 -4.00 -6.19 -38.82
N MET A 15 -3.88 -5.97 -37.51
CA MET A 15 -4.96 -6.23 -36.55
C MET A 15 -5.82 -5.00 -36.17
N LEU A 16 -5.48 -3.80 -36.65
CA LEU A 16 -6.18 -2.55 -36.31
C LEU A 16 -7.47 -2.27 -37.10
N LEU A 17 -7.92 -3.19 -37.96
CA LEU A 17 -9.03 -2.92 -38.90
C LEU A 17 -10.41 -3.46 -38.49
N SER A 18 -10.58 -4.07 -37.31
CA SER A 18 -11.84 -4.77 -37.03
C SER A 18 -12.21 -4.90 -35.56
N MET A 19 -12.57 -3.81 -34.88
CA MET A 19 -13.46 -3.94 -33.72
C MET A 19 -14.26 -2.66 -33.40
N PRO A 20 -15.60 -2.76 -33.26
CA PRO A 20 -16.52 -1.62 -33.17
C PRO A 20 -16.64 -1.05 -31.75
N ALA A 21 -17.08 0.21 -31.72
CA ALA A 21 -17.47 0.95 -30.52
C ALA A 21 -18.71 0.35 -29.86
N ALA A 22 -18.67 0.14 -28.54
CA ALA A 22 -19.85 -0.02 -27.70
C ALA A 22 -19.61 0.65 -26.35
N ALA A 23 -20.41 1.69 -26.09
CA ALA A 23 -20.48 2.44 -24.85
C ALA A 23 -21.24 1.66 -23.78
N HIS A 24 -20.83 1.68 -22.51
CA HIS A 24 -21.75 1.56 -21.39
C HIS A 24 -21.35 2.43 -20.19
N LEU A 25 -22.39 3.06 -19.66
CA LEU A 25 -22.44 4.09 -18.62
C LEU A 25 -22.32 3.52 -17.20
N GLY A 26 -21.74 4.31 -16.29
CA GLY A 26 -22.38 4.72 -15.02
C GLY A 26 -22.38 3.74 -13.83
N ALA A 27 -21.74 4.13 -12.73
CA ALA A 27 -22.42 4.71 -11.54
C ALA A 27 -21.55 4.59 -10.27
N SER A 28 -21.12 5.74 -9.76
CA SER A 28 -20.55 5.92 -8.41
C SER A 28 -21.63 5.77 -7.35
N GLY A 29 -21.35 5.01 -6.29
CA GLY A 29 -22.15 4.99 -5.06
C GLY A 29 -21.46 5.80 -3.94
N PRO A 30 -22.14 6.72 -3.25
CA PRO A 30 -21.57 7.44 -2.11
C PRO A 30 -21.64 6.59 -0.81
N GLY A 31 -20.53 6.60 -0.08
CA GLY A 31 -20.41 6.00 1.25
C GLY A 31 -21.25 6.76 2.29
N ALA A 32 -22.01 6.01 3.07
CA ALA A 32 -22.77 6.52 4.19
C ALA A 32 -21.87 6.63 5.44
N ASP A 33 -21.72 7.86 5.93
CA ASP A 33 -21.15 8.25 7.21
C ASP A 33 -21.76 7.45 8.38
N ARG A 34 -20.90 6.86 9.21
CA ARG A 34 -21.31 6.34 10.53
C ARG A 34 -21.04 7.39 11.60
N PRO A 35 -22.01 7.70 12.48
CA PRO A 35 -21.82 8.67 13.54
C PRO A 35 -20.83 8.16 14.60
N ARG A 36 -19.90 9.03 14.97
CA ARG A 36 -18.88 8.83 16.01
C ARG A 36 -19.53 9.02 17.39
N ALA A 37 -19.77 7.92 18.10
CA ALA A 37 -20.23 7.95 19.49
C ALA A 37 -19.14 8.49 20.43
N ALA A 38 -19.46 9.53 21.19
CA ALA A 38 -18.60 10.10 22.23
C ALA A 38 -18.81 9.34 23.56
N PRO A 39 -17.75 8.90 24.28
CA PRO A 39 -17.90 8.39 25.63
C PRO A 39 -18.04 9.54 26.65
N GLY A 40 -19.06 9.42 27.50
CA GLY A 40 -19.39 10.34 28.58
C GLY A 40 -18.32 10.41 29.67
N ARG A 41 -18.18 11.59 30.30
CA ARG A 41 -17.26 11.84 31.41
C ARG A 41 -17.89 11.31 32.70
N ALA A 42 -17.27 10.29 33.31
CA ALA A 42 -17.62 9.84 34.65
C ALA A 42 -17.04 10.82 35.69
N ALA A 43 -17.90 11.40 36.54
CA ALA A 43 -17.48 12.17 37.71
C ALA A 43 -17.27 11.23 38.89
N VAL A 44 -16.08 11.28 39.51
CA VAL A 44 -15.75 10.50 40.70
C VAL A 44 -16.24 11.28 41.93
N LEU A 45 -17.13 10.69 42.71
CA LEU A 45 -17.46 11.17 44.05
C LEU A 45 -16.32 10.73 45.00
N LEU A 46 -15.61 11.69 45.58
CA LEU A 46 -14.64 11.44 46.64
C LEU A 46 -15.39 11.31 47.96
N ALA A 47 -15.34 10.12 48.56
CA ALA A 47 -15.69 9.90 49.96
C ALA A 47 -14.41 10.00 50.81
N ASP A 48 -14.47 10.85 51.82
CA ASP A 48 -13.38 11.17 52.74
C ASP A 48 -13.43 10.29 54.02
N ALA A 49 -12.35 10.39 54.81
CA ALA A 49 -12.21 10.05 56.22
C ALA A 49 -11.68 8.64 56.58
N SER A 50 -10.46 8.59 57.15
CA SER A 50 -10.31 8.62 58.62
C SER A 50 -8.88 8.38 59.12
N ARG A 51 -8.65 8.90 60.33
CA ARG A 51 -7.40 9.11 61.08
C ARG A 51 -6.71 7.84 61.60
N ALA A 52 -5.40 7.99 61.82
CA ALA A 52 -4.51 7.19 62.67
C ALA A 52 -4.16 5.75 62.19
N GLY A 53 -3.26 5.68 61.21
CA GLY A 53 -2.58 4.47 60.80
C GLY A 53 -1.40 4.85 59.90
N MET A 54 -0.28 4.14 60.02
CA MET A 54 0.93 4.32 59.21
C MET A 54 0.58 4.48 57.72
N ARG A 55 0.89 5.64 57.12
CA ARG A 55 0.51 5.96 55.74
C ARG A 55 1.53 5.38 54.76
N ILE A 56 1.34 4.12 54.38
CA ILE A 56 2.03 3.54 53.22
C ILE A 56 1.50 4.30 51.99
N GLY A 57 2.25 5.28 51.51
CA GLY A 57 1.90 6.08 50.35
C GLY A 57 2.11 5.28 49.07
N LEU A 58 1.04 4.70 48.52
CA LEU A 58 1.09 4.11 47.20
C LEU A 58 1.20 5.24 46.17
N ARG A 59 2.33 5.34 45.46
CA ARG A 59 2.41 6.21 44.29
C ARG A 59 1.76 5.48 43.12
N LEU A 60 0.54 5.87 42.78
CA LEU A 60 -0.08 5.50 41.52
C LEU A 60 0.70 6.18 40.39
N VAL A 61 1.53 5.42 39.69
CA VAL A 61 2.09 5.84 38.40
C VAL A 61 0.97 5.60 37.39
N ALA A 62 0.57 6.63 36.64
CA ALA A 62 -0.35 6.46 35.53
C ALA A 62 0.23 5.38 34.62
N ALA A 63 -0.56 4.35 34.29
CA ALA A 63 -0.14 3.34 33.33
C ALA A 63 0.37 4.07 32.07
N GLU A 64 1.62 3.83 31.69
CA GLU A 64 2.17 4.35 30.44
C GLU A 64 1.15 4.04 29.34
N PRO A 65 0.76 5.04 28.52
CA PRO A 65 -0.20 4.79 27.44
C PRO A 65 0.38 3.67 26.60
N ALA A 66 -0.39 2.57 26.46
CA ALA A 66 0.02 1.45 25.65
C ALA A 66 0.54 1.99 24.31
N PRO A 67 1.73 1.55 23.84
CA PRO A 67 2.23 1.99 22.55
C PRO A 67 1.11 1.78 21.55
N GLN A 68 0.75 2.87 20.86
CA GLN A 68 -0.39 2.89 19.97
C GLN A 68 -0.29 1.66 19.06
N ALA A 69 -1.38 0.88 19.00
CA ALA A 69 -1.41 -0.30 18.13
C ALA A 69 -0.99 0.17 16.74
N LEU A 70 0.10 -0.39 16.21
CA LEU A 70 0.55 -0.06 14.87
C LEU A 70 -0.65 -0.16 13.92
N PRO A 71 -0.85 0.82 13.01
CA PRO A 71 -1.93 0.75 12.05
C PRO A 71 -1.86 -0.60 11.34
N ARG A 72 -3.03 -1.21 11.08
CA ARG A 72 -3.06 -2.47 10.34
C ARG A 72 -2.32 -2.23 9.01
N PRO A 73 -1.45 -3.16 8.57
CA PRO A 73 -0.72 -3.02 7.30
C PRO A 73 -1.61 -2.70 6.09
N ALA A 74 -2.89 -3.10 6.14
CA ALA A 74 -3.89 -2.85 5.12
C ALA A 74 -4.45 -1.41 5.09
N GLU A 75 -4.23 -0.61 6.14
CA GLU A 75 -4.63 0.82 6.21
C GLU A 75 -3.54 1.74 5.65
N LEU A 76 -2.36 1.20 5.31
CA LEU A 76 -1.31 1.96 4.67
C LEU A 76 -1.53 1.94 3.16
N ASP A 77 -1.72 3.12 2.56
CA ASP A 77 -1.87 3.31 1.10
C ASP A 77 -0.59 3.04 0.28
N PHE A 78 0.50 2.66 0.97
CA PHE A 78 1.71 2.09 0.38
C PHE A 78 1.75 0.60 0.73
N PRO A 79 2.38 -0.28 -0.09
CA PRO A 79 2.67 -1.62 0.42
C PRO A 79 3.37 -1.45 1.77
N ALA A 80 3.01 -2.28 2.74
CA ALA A 80 3.23 -2.09 4.18
C ALA A 80 4.67 -1.79 4.67
N SER A 81 5.62 -1.58 3.78
CA SER A 81 7.02 -1.25 4.01
C SER A 81 7.43 0.01 3.21
N PRO A 82 8.20 0.95 3.81
CA PRO A 82 8.81 2.06 3.08
C PRO A 82 9.84 1.61 2.04
N ASN A 83 10.22 0.32 2.06
CA ASN A 83 11.12 -0.30 1.10
C ASN A 83 10.35 -1.15 0.07
N ALA A 84 9.05 -0.93 -0.11
CA ALA A 84 8.22 -1.66 -1.07
C ALA A 84 7.39 -0.73 -1.98
N VAL A 85 7.06 -1.20 -3.19
CA VAL A 85 6.05 -0.59 -4.09
C VAL A 85 5.19 -1.70 -4.72
N LEU A 86 3.87 -1.50 -4.77
CA LEU A 86 2.97 -2.35 -5.55
C LEU A 86 2.80 -1.69 -6.92
N CYS A 87 3.12 -2.42 -7.99
CA CYS A 87 2.93 -1.94 -9.35
C CYS A 87 2.24 -3.01 -10.18
N ASP A 88 1.10 -2.67 -10.80
CA ASP A 88 0.34 -3.54 -11.69
C ASP A 88 0.04 -2.84 -13.01
N GLY A 89 0.49 -3.42 -14.11
CA GLY A 89 0.30 -2.89 -15.46
C GLY A 89 -0.90 -3.57 -16.12
N THR A 90 -2.10 -3.35 -15.57
CA THR A 90 -3.36 -3.98 -15.98
C THR A 90 -3.53 -3.92 -17.52
N GLY A 91 -3.06 -4.95 -18.23
CA GLY A 91 -3.09 -5.05 -19.69
C GLY A 91 -1.99 -4.30 -20.49
N GLY A 92 -1.00 -3.65 -19.87
CA GLY A 92 0.05 -2.93 -20.61
C GLY A 92 1.11 -2.25 -19.76
N TYR A 93 1.95 -1.43 -20.40
CA TYR A 93 3.08 -0.77 -19.75
C TYR A 93 2.60 0.23 -18.68
N ARG A 94 3.12 0.07 -17.46
CA ARG A 94 2.95 1.03 -16.37
C ARG A 94 4.28 1.24 -15.67
N GLU A 95 4.48 2.46 -15.21
CA GLU A 95 5.61 2.82 -14.38
C GLU A 95 5.14 3.35 -13.02
N CYS A 96 5.75 2.85 -11.95
CA CYS A 96 5.46 3.22 -10.59
C CYS A 96 6.72 3.78 -9.92
N ARG A 97 6.59 4.91 -9.23
CA ARG A 97 7.67 5.52 -8.47
C ARG A 97 7.98 4.65 -7.23
N THR A 98 9.25 4.34 -7.00
CA THR A 98 9.66 3.68 -5.77
C THR A 98 9.81 4.71 -4.65
N PRO A 99 9.38 4.41 -3.41
CA PRO A 99 9.60 5.29 -2.26
C PRO A 99 11.05 5.23 -1.73
N PHE A 100 11.91 4.42 -2.35
CA PHE A 100 13.30 4.18 -1.96
C PHE A 100 14.23 4.23 -3.18
N PRO A 101 15.50 4.63 -2.97
CA PRO A 101 16.53 4.54 -3.99
C PRO A 101 17.16 3.13 -4.07
N GLY A 102 17.91 2.90 -5.14
CA GLY A 102 18.73 1.71 -5.32
C GLY A 102 18.03 0.49 -5.94
N PRO A 103 18.71 -0.68 -5.95
CA PRO A 103 18.25 -1.87 -6.64
C PRO A 103 16.92 -2.41 -6.13
N VAL A 104 16.15 -2.97 -7.05
CA VAL A 104 14.82 -3.51 -6.78
C VAL A 104 14.80 -5.00 -7.07
N ARG A 105 14.13 -5.78 -6.21
CA ARG A 105 13.80 -7.18 -6.44
C ARG A 105 12.29 -7.40 -6.48
N LEU A 106 11.86 -8.40 -7.22
CA LEU A 106 10.50 -8.91 -7.16
C LEU A 106 10.31 -9.67 -5.84
N SER A 107 9.28 -9.30 -5.08
CA SER A 107 8.93 -9.97 -3.81
C SER A 107 7.74 -10.91 -3.93
N ARG A 108 6.70 -10.50 -4.68
CA ARG A 108 5.47 -11.30 -4.84
C ARG A 108 4.73 -10.89 -6.12
N GLU A 109 4.40 -11.84 -6.98
CA GLU A 109 3.50 -11.63 -8.12
C GLU A 109 2.04 -11.49 -7.65
N VAL A 110 1.30 -10.55 -8.23
CA VAL A 110 -0.14 -10.32 -7.99
C VAL A 110 -0.96 -10.11 -9.27
N GLY A 111 -0.30 -9.92 -10.43
CA GLY A 111 -0.94 -9.73 -11.73
C GLY A 111 -1.38 -11.02 -12.41
N SER A 112 -1.97 -10.89 -13.60
CA SER A 112 -2.50 -12.01 -14.39
C SER A 112 -1.44 -12.72 -15.25
N ALA A 113 -0.30 -12.08 -15.48
CA ALA A 113 0.83 -12.65 -16.22
C ALA A 113 2.10 -12.75 -15.36
N ARG A 114 3.03 -13.62 -15.79
CA ARG A 114 4.32 -13.80 -15.12
C ARG A 114 5.19 -12.55 -15.22
N CYS A 115 5.90 -12.27 -14.15
CA CYS A 115 6.83 -11.17 -14.04
C CYS A 115 8.27 -11.68 -14.23
N VAL A 116 8.78 -11.52 -15.46
CA VAL A 116 10.12 -11.88 -15.88
C VAL A 116 10.94 -10.60 -16.04
N GLU A 117 12.06 -10.51 -15.33
CA GLU A 117 12.96 -9.36 -15.37
C GLU A 117 13.45 -9.10 -16.80
N ASP A 118 13.58 -7.84 -17.18
CA ASP A 118 13.90 -7.33 -18.52
C ASP A 118 12.89 -7.69 -19.62
N ALA A 119 11.82 -8.42 -19.30
CA ALA A 119 10.80 -8.83 -20.26
C ALA A 119 9.43 -8.22 -19.95
N THR A 120 8.87 -8.49 -18.79
CA THR A 120 7.56 -7.97 -18.37
C THR A 120 7.65 -7.03 -17.18
N TRP A 121 8.84 -6.87 -16.61
CA TRP A 121 9.15 -5.81 -15.66
C TRP A 121 10.64 -5.49 -15.65
N GLY A 122 10.98 -4.36 -15.06
CA GLY A 122 12.35 -3.97 -14.75
C GLY A 122 12.37 -2.74 -13.88
N TRP A 123 13.56 -2.26 -13.52
CA TRP A 123 13.70 -1.10 -12.65
C TRP A 123 14.75 -0.12 -13.16
N ARG A 124 14.65 1.10 -12.68
CA ARG A 124 15.62 2.18 -12.84
C ARG A 124 15.64 3.00 -11.55
N GLU A 125 16.59 3.91 -11.42
CA GLU A 125 16.71 4.71 -10.20
C GLU A 125 15.39 5.44 -9.91
N GLY A 126 14.76 5.11 -8.78
CA GLY A 126 13.51 5.71 -8.33
C GLY A 126 12.22 5.21 -9.01
N ALA A 127 12.26 4.18 -9.86
CA ALA A 127 11.06 3.66 -10.52
C ALA A 127 11.15 2.18 -10.93
N VAL A 128 9.99 1.52 -10.92
CA VAL A 128 9.76 0.19 -11.50
C VAL A 128 8.80 0.32 -12.66
N TRP A 129 9.06 -0.39 -13.74
CA TRP A 129 8.09 -0.55 -14.82
C TRP A 129 7.64 -2.01 -14.91
N VAL A 130 6.38 -2.19 -15.30
CA VAL A 130 5.73 -3.47 -15.56
C VAL A 130 5.00 -3.38 -16.89
N ASP A 131 4.79 -4.51 -17.56
CA ASP A 131 4.13 -4.58 -18.86
C ASP A 131 3.43 -5.93 -19.06
N ARG A 132 2.57 -6.03 -20.07
CA ARG A 132 1.91 -7.27 -20.52
C ARG A 132 1.16 -8.01 -19.41
N GLY A 133 0.52 -7.27 -18.50
CA GLY A 133 -0.26 -7.83 -17.39
C GLY A 133 0.57 -8.35 -16.21
N CYS A 134 1.87 -8.04 -16.17
CA CYS A 134 2.65 -8.22 -14.95
C CYS A 134 2.20 -7.21 -13.89
N GLY A 135 1.96 -7.73 -12.69
CA GLY A 135 1.76 -6.95 -11.49
C GLY A 135 2.44 -7.64 -10.33
N ALA A 136 3.19 -6.90 -9.52
CA ALA A 136 3.92 -7.46 -8.39
C ALA A 136 4.17 -6.41 -7.30
N VAL A 137 4.44 -6.93 -6.10
CA VAL A 137 5.09 -6.18 -5.04
C VAL A 137 6.59 -6.26 -5.26
N PHE A 138 7.21 -5.10 -5.38
CA PHE A 138 8.64 -4.91 -5.54
C PHE A 138 9.23 -4.35 -4.26
N GLN A 139 10.44 -4.76 -3.91
CA GLN A 139 11.13 -4.28 -2.71
C GLN A 139 12.57 -3.88 -3.01
N ARG A 140 13.14 -3.01 -2.16
CA ARG A 140 14.58 -2.72 -2.21
C ARG A 140 15.37 -4.01 -2.03
N SER A 141 16.34 -4.25 -2.89
CA SER A 141 17.31 -5.31 -2.66
C SER A 141 18.22 -4.89 -1.50
N ASP A 142 18.24 -5.68 -0.43
CA ASP A 142 19.44 -5.77 0.39
C ASP A 142 20.49 -6.50 -0.46
N GLY A 143 21.70 -5.94 -0.53
CA GLY A 143 22.82 -6.56 -1.25
C GLY A 143 23.50 -7.62 -0.41
#